data_AF-A0A1M5NAE3-F1
#
_entry.id   AF-A0A1M5NAE3-F1
#
_cell.length_a   1.000
_cell.length_b   1.000
_cell.length_c   1.000
_cell.angle_alpha   90.00
_cell.angle_beta   90.00
_cell.angle_gamma   90.00
#
_symmetry.space_group_name_H-M   'P 1'
#
loop_
_entity.id
_entity.type
_entity.pdbx_description
1 polymer ?
#
loop_
_entity_poly.entity_id
_entity_poly.type
_entity_poly.pdbx_seq_one_letter_code
_entity_poly.pdbx_strand_id
1 'polypeptide(L)'
;MAVTDQPESEWGAHLRSLVASLVEQGDLVSSPWRAAFAAIPRHVFVPRVLRQTPAGHQVLSADADRERWLSTVYSDESLVTQQRPHGAGYRLPSGEPVQVPTSSSTMPSLMARMLEALDVRGGHRVLEIGTGTGYNAALLSHRLGADNVVSIDIDPNLVTTARRHLGRLGLAPTLVVGDGAGGVPEHGPYDRIIATAAVPEIPVAWIEQLAPGGKILANVRGDLFGGTLCLLAKKDEDDEVVGPFLPLGGHFMWVRPHIEDPHRPHEIIPPGGRSEPARTTTSPDVARVAEIADDDGFRFLLQLQVSGARAFHRGTRSDRGTDREVFVISAADGSRAEAFIEPDHDKAHRVVQQGPRRLWDTVEATVRLWTHLGQPAPDRYGLVATDTTQFVWLDSDTGWYRWPLPLV
;
A
#
# COMPACT_ATOMS: atom_id res chain seq x y z
N MET A 1 -17.32 30.76 2.60
CA MET A 1 -17.55 30.25 1.23
C MET A 1 -17.11 28.80 1.17
N ALA A 2 -17.88 27.91 0.55
CA ALA A 2 -17.36 26.58 0.29
C ALA A 2 -16.17 26.69 -0.67
N VAL A 3 -15.10 25.93 -0.42
CA VAL A 3 -13.89 25.89 -1.26
C VAL A 3 -14.18 25.60 -2.75
N THR A 4 -15.36 25.05 -3.06
CA THR A 4 -15.85 24.78 -4.43
C THR A 4 -16.52 25.96 -5.14
N ASP A 5 -16.85 27.05 -4.45
CA ASP A 5 -17.47 28.24 -5.08
C ASP A 5 -16.41 29.21 -5.62
N GLN A 6 -15.17 28.75 -5.78
CA GLN A 6 -14.05 29.59 -6.22
C GLN A 6 -13.86 29.52 -7.73
N PRO A 7 -13.60 30.66 -8.38
CA PRO A 7 -13.41 30.69 -9.83
C PRO A 7 -12.20 29.83 -10.22
N GLU A 8 -12.33 29.07 -11.30
CA GLU A 8 -11.30 28.18 -11.85
C GLU A 8 -9.94 28.87 -12.05
N SER A 9 -9.95 30.20 -12.25
CA SER A 9 -8.74 31.02 -12.34
C SER A 9 -7.81 30.89 -11.14
N GLU A 10 -8.29 30.52 -9.95
CA GLU A 10 -7.51 30.45 -8.71
C GLU A 10 -6.74 29.12 -8.52
N TRP A 11 -7.23 28.01 -9.08
CA TRP A 11 -6.63 26.68 -8.88
C TRP A 11 -6.31 25.95 -10.19
N GLY A 12 -6.88 26.38 -11.31
CA GLY A 12 -6.72 25.72 -12.61
C GLY A 12 -5.28 25.69 -13.11
N ALA A 13 -4.44 26.66 -12.73
CA ALA A 13 -3.02 26.65 -13.08
C ALA A 13 -2.28 25.47 -12.42
N HIS A 14 -2.53 25.24 -11.14
CA HIS A 14 -1.97 24.11 -10.38
C HIS A 14 -2.41 22.77 -10.98
N LEU A 15 -3.70 22.62 -11.30
CA LEU A 15 -4.22 21.41 -11.94
C LEU A 15 -3.57 21.16 -13.31
N ARG A 16 -3.52 22.18 -14.17
CA ARG A 16 -2.90 22.06 -15.50
C ARG A 16 -1.42 21.70 -15.40
N SER A 17 -0.70 22.27 -14.44
CA SER A 17 0.71 21.95 -14.19
C SER A 17 0.89 20.49 -13.78
N LEU A 18 0.07 20.00 -12.85
CA LEU A 18 0.09 18.58 -12.46
C LEU A 18 -0.17 17.67 -13.65
N VAL A 19 -1.25 17.91 -14.41
CA VAL A 19 -1.61 17.09 -15.57
C VAL A 19 -0.52 17.12 -16.63
N ALA A 20 0.08 18.27 -16.91
CA ALA A 20 1.20 18.39 -17.84
C ALA A 20 2.41 17.55 -17.39
N SER A 21 2.77 17.62 -16.11
CA SER A 21 3.86 16.80 -15.53
C SER A 21 3.59 15.30 -15.67
N LEU A 22 2.38 14.83 -15.34
CA LEU A 22 2.02 13.43 -15.45
C LEU A 22 2.05 12.92 -16.90
N VAL A 23 1.70 13.78 -17.86
CA VAL A 23 1.79 13.47 -19.30
C VAL A 23 3.24 13.41 -19.76
N GLU A 24 4.06 14.38 -19.36
CA GLU A 24 5.48 14.46 -19.72
C GLU A 24 6.28 13.26 -19.17
N GLN A 25 5.96 12.84 -17.95
CA GLN A 25 6.58 11.68 -17.28
C GLN A 25 6.08 10.32 -17.82
N GLY A 26 5.04 10.33 -18.66
CA GLY A 26 4.46 9.10 -19.23
C GLY A 26 3.51 8.33 -18.30
N ASP A 27 3.14 8.91 -17.16
CA ASP A 27 2.22 8.29 -16.19
C ASP A 27 0.75 8.38 -16.63
N LEU A 28 0.42 9.41 -17.41
CA LEU A 28 -0.92 9.68 -17.91
C LEU A 28 -0.93 9.70 -19.44
N VAL A 29 -1.30 8.56 -20.02
CA VAL A 29 -1.05 8.27 -21.44
C VAL A 29 -2.31 8.47 -22.27
N SER A 30 -3.43 7.88 -21.85
CA SER A 30 -4.65 7.82 -22.66
C SER A 30 -5.44 9.12 -22.62
N SER A 31 -5.99 9.53 -23.76
CA SER A 31 -6.82 10.74 -23.86
C SER A 31 -8.02 10.75 -22.90
N PRO A 32 -8.74 9.63 -22.67
CA PRO A 32 -9.84 9.60 -21.71
C PRO A 32 -9.40 9.86 -20.27
N TRP A 33 -8.27 9.32 -19.83
CA TRP A 33 -7.76 9.59 -18.48
C TRP A 33 -7.21 11.01 -18.35
N ARG A 34 -6.55 11.54 -19.37
CA ARG A 34 -6.15 12.97 -19.42
C ARG A 34 -7.35 13.90 -19.22
N ALA A 35 -8.47 13.61 -19.88
CA ALA A 35 -9.70 14.38 -19.72
C ALA A 35 -10.25 14.30 -18.29
N ALA A 36 -10.26 13.10 -17.68
CA ALA A 36 -10.72 12.93 -16.30
C ALA A 36 -9.84 13.70 -15.29
N PHE A 37 -8.51 13.57 -15.38
CA PHE A 37 -7.60 14.30 -14.49
C PHE A 37 -7.71 15.82 -14.69
N ALA A 38 -7.88 16.30 -15.92
CA ALA A 38 -8.05 17.73 -16.19
C ALA A 38 -9.41 18.29 -15.73
N ALA A 39 -10.42 17.45 -15.55
CA ALA A 39 -11.77 17.86 -15.15
C ALA A 39 -12.02 17.77 -13.64
N ILE A 40 -11.35 16.86 -12.93
CA ILE A 40 -11.64 16.59 -11.51
C ILE A 40 -10.72 17.40 -10.58
N PRO A 41 -11.24 18.40 -9.84
CA PRO A 41 -10.44 19.23 -8.96
C PRO A 41 -10.04 18.47 -7.67
N ARG A 42 -8.81 17.96 -7.60
CA ARG A 42 -8.27 17.20 -6.44
C ARG A 42 -8.45 17.92 -5.10
N HIS A 43 -8.38 19.25 -5.09
CA HIS A 43 -8.54 20.07 -3.87
C HIS A 43 -9.92 19.98 -3.21
N VAL A 44 -10.96 19.60 -3.96
CA VAL A 44 -12.30 19.35 -3.41
C VAL A 44 -12.30 18.13 -2.48
N PHE A 45 -11.45 17.15 -2.78
CA PHE A 45 -11.33 15.89 -2.06
C PHE A 45 -10.23 15.93 -0.98
N VAL A 46 -9.38 16.97 -0.98
CA VAL A 46 -8.29 17.15 0.00
C VAL A 46 -8.42 18.52 0.67
N PRO A 47 -9.51 18.78 1.44
CA PRO A 47 -9.73 20.08 2.08
C PRO A 47 -8.70 20.41 3.17
N ARG A 48 -8.00 19.39 3.67
CA ARG A 48 -6.88 19.51 4.61
C ARG A 48 -5.85 18.42 4.35
N VAL A 49 -4.58 18.72 4.61
CA VAL A 49 -3.47 17.78 4.60
C VAL A 49 -2.91 17.68 6.02
N LEU A 50 -2.76 16.47 6.52
CA LEU A 50 -2.20 16.19 7.84
C LEU A 50 -0.74 15.76 7.70
N ARG A 51 0.16 16.40 8.44
CA ARG A 51 1.58 16.04 8.49
C ARG A 51 2.01 15.83 9.93
N GLN A 52 2.73 14.75 10.18
CA GLN A 52 3.35 14.48 11.46
C GLN A 52 4.84 14.76 11.37
N THR A 53 5.37 15.53 12.31
CA THR A 53 6.80 15.87 12.41
C THR A 53 7.31 15.59 13.83
N PRO A 54 8.63 15.50 14.06
CA PRO A 54 9.17 15.40 15.42
C PRO A 54 8.72 16.55 16.35
N ALA A 55 8.41 17.70 15.77
CA ALA A 55 7.93 18.89 16.49
C ALA A 55 6.42 18.87 16.80
N GLY A 56 5.67 17.89 16.30
CA GLY A 56 4.22 17.77 16.51
C GLY A 56 3.42 17.63 15.21
N HIS A 57 2.10 17.79 15.32
CA HIS A 57 1.17 17.67 14.19
C HIS A 57 0.94 19.01 13.49
N GLN A 58 0.91 18.97 12.15
CA GLN A 58 0.64 20.13 11.31
C GLN A 58 -0.58 19.85 10.43
N VAL A 59 -1.45 20.85 10.33
CA VAL A 59 -2.61 20.84 9.43
C VAL A 59 -2.44 21.95 8.42
N LEU A 60 -2.36 21.57 7.15
CA LEU A 60 -2.37 22.51 6.03
C LEU A 60 -3.76 22.54 5.42
N SER A 61 -4.35 23.72 5.32
CA SER A 61 -5.67 23.93 4.74
C SER A 61 -5.73 25.26 3.99
N ALA A 62 -6.78 25.39 3.20
CA ALA A 62 -7.08 26.57 2.42
C ALA A 62 -7.19 27.85 3.26
N ASP A 63 -7.67 27.75 4.51
CA ASP A 63 -7.86 28.90 5.42
C ASP A 63 -6.56 29.31 6.13
N ALA A 64 -5.61 28.37 6.28
CA ALA A 64 -4.33 28.62 6.94
C ALA A 64 -3.31 29.23 5.99
N ASP A 65 -3.15 28.65 4.80
CA ASP A 65 -2.22 29.11 3.76
C ASP A 65 -2.69 28.57 2.42
N ARG A 66 -3.41 29.40 1.67
CA ARG A 66 -4.11 29.01 0.44
C ARG A 66 -3.18 28.48 -0.64
N GLU A 67 -2.14 29.24 -0.96
CA GLU A 67 -1.23 28.93 -2.06
C GLU A 67 -0.35 27.73 -1.72
N ARG A 68 0.13 27.64 -0.48
CA ARG A 68 0.86 26.46 -0.03
C ARG A 68 -0.03 25.22 -0.02
N TRP A 69 -1.29 25.36 0.38
CA TRP A 69 -2.25 24.26 0.34
C TRP A 69 -2.53 23.80 -1.10
N LEU A 70 -2.81 24.72 -2.03
CA LEU A 70 -3.04 24.38 -3.44
C LEU A 70 -1.81 23.71 -4.08
N SER A 71 -0.63 24.29 -3.93
CA SER A 71 0.61 23.72 -4.45
C SER A 71 0.91 22.33 -3.85
N THR A 72 0.61 22.12 -2.56
CA THR A 72 0.73 20.80 -1.92
C THR A 72 -0.31 19.81 -2.47
N VAL A 73 -1.57 20.21 -2.58
CA VAL A 73 -2.65 19.36 -3.09
C VAL A 73 -2.41 18.90 -4.52
N TYR A 74 -1.83 19.76 -5.35
CA TYR A 74 -1.50 19.46 -6.74
C TYR A 74 -0.05 18.99 -6.93
N SER A 75 0.69 18.73 -5.85
CA SER A 75 1.97 18.05 -5.92
C SER A 75 1.80 16.55 -6.20
N ASP A 76 2.84 15.95 -6.77
CA ASP A 76 2.91 14.51 -6.97
C ASP A 76 3.34 13.79 -5.67
N GLU A 77 2.56 13.99 -4.59
CA GLU A 77 2.76 13.35 -3.29
C GLU A 77 1.46 12.65 -2.82
N SER A 78 1.63 11.59 -2.02
CA SER A 78 0.53 11.02 -1.23
C SER A 78 0.24 11.92 -0.04
N LEU A 79 -1.02 12.33 0.11
CA LEU A 79 -1.44 13.31 1.12
C LEU A 79 -2.35 12.66 2.14
N VAL A 80 -1.93 12.66 3.41
CA VAL A 80 -2.74 12.09 4.49
C VAL A 80 -3.95 12.99 4.77
N THR A 81 -5.14 12.41 4.70
CA THR A 81 -6.44 13.09 4.87
C THR A 81 -7.12 12.74 6.19
N GLN A 82 -6.77 11.59 6.78
CA GLN A 82 -7.25 11.14 8.07
C GLN A 82 -6.15 10.39 8.83
N GLN A 83 -6.06 10.64 10.13
CA GLN A 83 -5.16 9.97 11.05
C GLN A 83 -5.90 9.62 12.34
N ARG A 84 -5.39 8.65 13.09
CA ARG A 84 -5.84 8.30 14.44
C ARG A 84 -4.66 8.12 15.38
N PRO A 85 -4.86 8.28 16.70
CA PRO A 85 -3.80 7.99 17.67
C PRO A 85 -3.31 6.55 17.55
N HIS A 86 -2.01 6.37 17.72
CA HIS A 86 -1.41 5.06 17.78
C HIS A 86 -1.89 4.28 19.01
N GLY A 87 -2.41 3.06 18.83
CA GLY A 87 -3.01 2.25 19.90
C GLY A 87 -2.06 1.98 21.08
N ALA A 88 -0.77 1.78 20.81
CA ALA A 88 0.26 1.57 21.84
C ALA A 88 0.67 2.84 22.64
N GLY A 89 0.13 4.02 22.32
CA GLY A 89 0.39 5.24 23.10
C GLY A 89 1.79 5.85 22.94
N TYR A 90 2.50 5.55 21.85
CA TYR A 90 3.79 6.19 21.54
C TYR A 90 3.67 7.71 21.44
N ARG A 91 4.75 8.41 21.76
CA ARG A 91 4.82 9.88 21.75
C ARG A 91 5.97 10.39 20.91
N LEU A 92 5.73 11.52 20.25
CA LEU A 92 6.74 12.30 19.55
C LEU A 92 7.68 13.00 20.54
N PRO A 93 8.85 13.48 20.10
CA PRO A 93 9.71 14.33 20.92
C PRO A 93 9.01 15.58 21.48
N SER A 94 8.01 16.12 20.79
CA SER A 94 7.16 17.21 21.29
C SER A 94 6.25 16.82 22.47
N GLY A 95 6.14 15.52 22.78
CA GLY A 95 5.23 14.96 23.80
C GLY A 95 3.85 14.62 23.28
N GLU A 96 3.50 15.00 22.04
CA GLU A 96 2.21 14.67 21.43
C GLU A 96 2.10 13.17 21.07
N PRO A 97 0.90 12.57 21.07
CA PRO A 97 0.72 11.17 20.68
C PRO A 97 1.06 10.95 19.22
N VAL A 98 1.84 9.93 18.91
CA VAL A 98 2.06 9.46 17.54
C VAL A 98 0.72 9.11 16.91
N GLN A 99 0.51 9.53 15.68
CA GLN A 99 -0.65 9.23 14.86
C GLN A 99 -0.30 8.23 13.77
N VAL A 100 -1.29 7.42 13.40
CA VAL A 100 -1.25 6.47 12.30
C VAL A 100 -2.21 6.98 11.22
N PRO A 101 -1.75 7.17 9.97
CA PRO A 101 -2.63 7.44 8.84
C PRO A 101 -3.69 6.34 8.67
N THR A 102 -4.95 6.73 8.50
CA THR A 102 -6.07 5.80 8.25
C THR A 102 -6.76 6.07 6.90
N SER A 103 -6.47 7.22 6.29
CA SER A 103 -6.84 7.55 4.90
C SER A 103 -5.84 8.55 4.31
N SER A 104 -5.60 8.43 3.01
CA SER A 104 -4.80 9.37 2.22
C SER A 104 -5.36 9.51 0.81
N SER A 105 -5.12 10.66 0.18
CA SER A 105 -5.19 10.78 -1.27
C SER A 105 -3.86 10.33 -1.86
N THR A 106 -3.85 9.16 -2.51
CA THR A 106 -2.68 8.59 -3.17
C THR A 106 -2.05 9.59 -4.14
N MET A 107 -0.72 9.51 -4.26
CA MET A 107 0.09 10.23 -5.23
C MET A 107 -0.52 10.15 -6.66
N PRO A 108 -0.73 11.28 -7.35
CA PRO A 108 -1.35 11.35 -8.67
C PRO A 108 -0.71 10.46 -9.73
N SER A 109 0.62 10.41 -9.82
CA SER A 109 1.32 9.57 -10.80
C SER A 109 1.05 8.09 -10.60
N LEU A 110 1.10 7.63 -9.35
CA LEU A 110 0.76 6.25 -9.00
C LEU A 110 -0.71 5.96 -9.35
N MET A 111 -1.63 6.86 -9.00
CA MET A 111 -3.05 6.68 -9.32
C MET A 111 -3.30 6.66 -10.84
N ALA A 112 -2.64 7.53 -11.60
CA ALA A 112 -2.72 7.54 -13.06
C ALA A 112 -2.23 6.21 -13.65
N ARG A 113 -1.05 5.73 -13.24
CA ARG A 113 -0.51 4.43 -13.67
C ARG A 113 -1.42 3.26 -13.31
N MET A 114 -2.03 3.26 -12.12
CA MET A 114 -3.02 2.26 -11.71
C MET A 114 -4.26 2.27 -12.61
N LEU A 115 -4.81 3.45 -12.89
CA LEU A 115 -6.00 3.61 -13.73
C LEU A 115 -5.75 3.26 -15.21
N GLU A 116 -4.55 3.55 -15.71
CA GLU A 116 -4.09 3.10 -17.04
C GLU A 116 -3.95 1.57 -17.07
N ALA A 117 -3.29 0.97 -16.07
CA ALA A 117 -3.11 -0.48 -15.97
C ALA A 117 -4.43 -1.25 -15.81
N LEU A 118 -5.43 -0.64 -15.16
CA LEU A 118 -6.76 -1.24 -14.97
C LEU A 118 -7.47 -1.49 -16.32
N ASP A 119 -7.09 -0.79 -17.40
CA ASP A 119 -7.63 -1.01 -18.76
C ASP A 119 -9.17 -1.00 -18.78
N VAL A 120 -9.76 0.09 -18.28
CA VAL A 120 -11.22 0.29 -18.30
C VAL A 120 -11.69 0.69 -19.70
N ARG A 121 -12.86 0.19 -20.11
CA ARG A 121 -13.52 0.55 -21.39
C ARG A 121 -14.91 1.10 -21.12
N GLY A 122 -15.47 1.79 -22.11
CA GLY A 122 -16.84 2.32 -22.00
C GLY A 122 -17.83 1.19 -21.70
N GLY A 123 -18.72 1.41 -20.74
CA GLY A 123 -19.70 0.42 -20.29
C GLY A 123 -19.21 -0.54 -19.20
N HIS A 124 -17.91 -0.55 -18.88
CA HIS A 124 -17.41 -1.36 -17.76
C HIS A 124 -17.96 -0.87 -16.42
N ARG A 125 -18.36 -1.80 -15.56
CA ARG A 125 -18.65 -1.57 -14.15
C ARG A 125 -17.41 -1.80 -13.29
N VAL A 126 -17.14 -0.88 -12.37
CA VAL A 126 -15.95 -0.89 -11.52
C VAL A 126 -16.32 -0.89 -10.04
N LEU A 127 -15.68 -1.79 -9.28
CA LEU A 127 -15.63 -1.73 -7.82
C LEU A 127 -14.29 -1.11 -7.38
N GLU A 128 -14.36 -0.03 -6.63
CA GLU A 128 -13.22 0.54 -5.90
C GLU A 128 -13.27 0.11 -4.42
N ILE A 129 -12.19 -0.50 -3.94
CA ILE A 129 -11.98 -0.79 -2.53
C ILE A 129 -11.14 0.34 -1.91
N GLY A 130 -11.72 1.02 -0.92
CA GLY A 130 -11.14 2.20 -0.26
C GLY A 130 -11.60 3.51 -0.89
N THR A 131 -12.86 3.92 -0.65
CA THR A 131 -13.38 5.21 -1.15
C THR A 131 -12.55 6.41 -0.69
N GLY A 132 -12.05 6.38 0.56
CA GLY A 132 -11.35 7.48 1.17
C GLY A 132 -12.15 8.78 1.10
N THR A 133 -11.54 9.87 0.64
CA THR A 133 -12.27 11.14 0.47
C THR A 133 -13.01 11.27 -0.87
N GLY A 134 -12.92 10.28 -1.77
CA GLY A 134 -13.70 10.18 -3.02
C GLY A 134 -13.01 10.63 -4.31
N TYR A 135 -11.72 10.97 -4.30
CA TYR A 135 -11.04 11.50 -5.49
C TYR A 135 -10.97 10.50 -6.64
N ASN A 136 -10.58 9.26 -6.36
CA ASN A 136 -10.46 8.24 -7.40
C ASN A 136 -11.83 7.74 -7.89
N ALA A 137 -12.83 7.59 -6.99
CA ALA A 137 -14.24 7.44 -7.37
C ALA A 137 -14.72 8.53 -8.35
N ALA A 138 -14.29 9.79 -8.18
CA ALA A 138 -14.65 10.89 -9.08
C ALA A 138 -13.99 10.75 -10.47
N LEU A 139 -12.72 10.36 -10.52
CA LEU A 139 -12.00 10.07 -11.77
C LEU A 139 -12.68 8.93 -12.54
N LEU A 140 -13.00 7.83 -11.85
CA LEU A 140 -13.73 6.70 -12.40
C LEU A 140 -15.13 7.11 -12.91
N SER A 141 -15.87 7.88 -12.10
CA SER A 141 -17.22 8.35 -12.45
C SER A 141 -17.20 9.27 -13.68
N HIS A 142 -16.19 10.14 -13.80
CA HIS A 142 -16.01 10.95 -15.00
C HIS A 142 -15.68 10.09 -16.22
N ARG A 143 -14.84 9.05 -16.04
CA ARG A 143 -14.39 8.18 -17.12
C ARG A 143 -15.48 7.22 -17.63
N LEU A 144 -16.36 6.74 -16.77
CA LEU A 144 -17.30 5.64 -17.06
C LEU A 144 -18.77 6.01 -16.91
N GLY A 145 -19.07 7.17 -16.31
CA GLY A 145 -20.39 7.50 -15.79
C GLY A 145 -20.55 7.00 -14.35
N ALA A 146 -21.20 7.80 -13.51
CA ALA A 146 -21.36 7.51 -12.08
C ALA A 146 -22.10 6.19 -11.81
N ASP A 147 -23.09 5.84 -12.64
CA ASP A 147 -23.87 4.60 -12.50
C ASP A 147 -23.05 3.31 -12.68
N ASN A 148 -21.85 3.42 -13.24
CA ASN A 148 -20.93 2.30 -13.46
C ASN A 148 -19.85 2.17 -12.38
N VAL A 149 -19.92 2.98 -11.32
CA VAL A 149 -18.91 3.00 -10.26
C VAL A 149 -19.56 2.66 -8.92
N VAL A 150 -19.00 1.65 -8.27
CA VAL A 150 -19.28 1.29 -6.88
C VAL A 150 -17.99 1.52 -6.10
N SER A 151 -18.08 2.19 -4.95
CA SER A 151 -16.92 2.41 -4.08
C SER A 151 -17.29 2.10 -2.64
N ILE A 152 -16.47 1.30 -1.97
CA ILE A 152 -16.68 0.85 -0.60
C ILE A 152 -15.56 1.32 0.32
N ASP A 153 -15.92 1.78 1.52
CA ASP A 153 -14.97 2.07 2.60
C ASP A 153 -15.53 1.61 3.95
N ILE A 154 -14.64 1.20 4.84
CA ILE A 154 -14.98 0.74 6.18
C ILE A 154 -15.41 1.90 7.10
N ASP A 155 -14.94 3.13 6.85
CA ASP A 155 -15.27 4.30 7.69
C ASP A 155 -16.51 5.05 7.16
N PRO A 156 -17.65 5.04 7.88
CA PRO A 156 -18.85 5.76 7.47
C PRO A 156 -18.65 7.28 7.34
N ASN A 157 -17.68 7.86 8.05
CA ASN A 157 -17.35 9.28 7.94
C ASN A 157 -16.65 9.60 6.61
N LEU A 158 -15.81 8.69 6.12
CA LEU A 158 -15.16 8.80 4.81
C LEU A 158 -16.21 8.70 3.71
N VAL A 159 -17.09 7.69 3.76
CA VAL A 159 -18.21 7.55 2.80
C VAL A 159 -19.11 8.79 2.77
N THR A 160 -19.48 9.32 3.94
CA THR A 160 -20.30 10.54 4.04
C THR A 160 -19.57 11.75 3.46
N THR A 161 -18.26 11.86 3.71
CA THR A 161 -17.40 12.92 3.17
C THR A 161 -17.28 12.83 1.65
N ALA A 162 -17.01 11.64 1.13
CA ALA A 162 -16.94 11.37 -0.30
C ALA A 162 -18.26 11.71 -1.01
N ARG A 163 -19.41 11.30 -0.46
CA ARG A 163 -20.74 11.63 -0.98
C ARG A 163 -20.93 13.14 -1.12
N ARG A 164 -20.53 13.91 -0.11
CA ARG A 164 -20.59 15.38 -0.16
C ARG A 164 -19.65 15.97 -1.21
N HIS A 165 -18.43 15.47 -1.33
CA HIS A 165 -17.46 15.96 -2.32
C HIS A 165 -17.90 15.66 -3.76
N LEU A 166 -18.33 14.42 -4.02
CA LEU A 166 -18.84 13.97 -5.31
C LEU A 166 -20.11 14.74 -5.72
N GLY A 167 -21.06 14.92 -4.78
CA GLY A 167 -22.30 15.66 -5.04
C GLY A 167 -22.07 17.13 -5.43
N ARG A 168 -20.99 17.77 -4.96
CA ARG A 168 -20.61 19.13 -5.40
C ARG A 168 -20.20 19.19 -6.88
N LEU A 169 -19.77 18.06 -7.45
CA LEU A 169 -19.43 17.93 -8.86
C LEU A 169 -20.58 17.33 -9.68
N GLY A 170 -21.77 17.12 -9.07
CA GLY A 170 -22.89 16.44 -9.72
C GLY A 170 -22.67 14.95 -9.96
N LEU A 171 -21.66 14.34 -9.32
CA LEU A 171 -21.36 12.92 -9.43
C LEU A 171 -22.04 12.15 -8.29
N ALA A 172 -22.70 11.04 -8.62
CA ALA A 172 -23.43 10.23 -7.64
C ALA A 172 -23.21 8.72 -7.86
N PRO A 173 -21.97 8.21 -7.76
CA PRO A 173 -21.73 6.77 -7.81
C PRO A 173 -22.33 6.06 -6.60
N THR A 174 -22.46 4.74 -6.67
CA THR A 174 -22.87 3.94 -5.51
C THR A 174 -21.74 3.96 -4.48
N LEU A 175 -22.04 4.44 -3.26
CA LEU A 175 -21.09 4.47 -2.15
C LEU A 175 -21.59 3.61 -0.99
N VAL A 176 -20.78 2.63 -0.59
CA VAL A 176 -21.11 1.61 0.41
C VAL A 176 -20.22 1.76 1.64
N VAL A 177 -20.81 1.63 2.83
CA VAL A 177 -20.06 1.44 4.07
C VAL A 177 -19.96 -0.05 4.33
N GLY A 178 -18.75 -0.60 4.41
CA GLY A 178 -18.57 -2.02 4.69
C GLY A 178 -17.12 -2.49 4.60
N ASP A 179 -16.91 -3.77 4.91
CA ASP A 179 -15.61 -4.42 4.74
C ASP A 179 -15.33 -4.66 3.26
N GLY A 180 -14.32 -3.97 2.75
CA GLY A 180 -13.86 -4.08 1.37
C GLY A 180 -13.43 -5.49 0.98
N ALA A 181 -12.98 -6.33 1.92
CA ALA A 181 -12.64 -7.73 1.63
C ALA A 181 -13.85 -8.54 1.15
N GLY A 182 -15.06 -8.19 1.59
CA GLY A 182 -16.31 -8.84 1.16
C GLY A 182 -16.84 -8.35 -0.19
N GLY A 183 -16.24 -7.31 -0.77
CA GLY A 183 -16.78 -6.67 -1.97
C GLY A 183 -18.20 -6.11 -1.76
N VAL A 184 -18.97 -6.04 -2.83
CA VAL A 184 -20.35 -5.53 -2.85
C VAL A 184 -21.17 -6.38 -3.84
N PRO A 185 -21.60 -7.59 -3.47
CA PRO A 185 -22.18 -8.57 -4.40
C PRO A 185 -23.47 -8.09 -5.06
N GLU A 186 -24.27 -7.27 -4.37
CA GLU A 186 -25.55 -6.74 -4.86
C GLU A 186 -25.43 -5.79 -6.06
N HIS A 187 -24.21 -5.30 -6.33
CA HIS A 187 -23.93 -4.43 -7.47
C HIS A 187 -23.00 -5.09 -8.52
N GLY A 188 -22.57 -6.33 -8.30
CA GLY A 188 -21.81 -7.10 -9.27
C GLY A 188 -22.67 -7.68 -10.42
N PRO A 189 -22.05 -8.44 -11.35
CA PRO A 189 -20.61 -8.66 -11.45
C PRO A 189 -19.86 -7.41 -11.93
N TYR A 190 -18.55 -7.35 -11.66
CA TYR A 190 -17.67 -6.24 -12.00
C TYR A 190 -16.75 -6.59 -13.16
N ASP A 191 -16.60 -5.69 -14.13
CA ASP A 191 -15.57 -5.82 -15.15
C ASP A 191 -14.18 -5.55 -14.57
N ARG A 192 -14.10 -4.65 -13.58
CA ARG A 192 -12.85 -4.26 -12.94
C ARG A 192 -13.02 -4.09 -11.45
N ILE A 193 -12.03 -4.57 -10.69
CA ILE A 193 -11.91 -4.29 -9.28
C ILE A 193 -10.56 -3.60 -9.07
N ILE A 194 -10.54 -2.48 -8.37
CA ILE A 194 -9.33 -1.75 -8.01
C ILE A 194 -9.29 -1.55 -6.51
N ALA A 195 -8.24 -2.03 -5.86
CA ALA A 195 -8.01 -1.82 -4.45
C ALA A 195 -6.98 -0.70 -4.24
N THR A 196 -7.41 0.36 -3.55
CA THR A 196 -6.54 1.45 -3.07
C THR A 196 -6.13 1.25 -1.60
N ALA A 197 -6.16 -0.01 -1.18
CA ALA A 197 -5.69 -0.53 0.09
C ALA A 197 -5.00 -1.87 -0.17
N ALA A 198 -4.09 -2.25 0.72
CA ALA A 198 -3.29 -3.46 0.59
C ALA A 198 -3.98 -4.67 1.22
N VAL A 199 -3.78 -5.84 0.64
CA VAL A 199 -4.30 -7.12 1.13
C VAL A 199 -3.18 -8.15 1.29
N PRO A 200 -3.31 -9.11 2.22
CA PRO A 200 -2.30 -10.16 2.40
C PRO A 200 -2.37 -11.24 1.31
N GLU A 201 -3.54 -11.35 0.67
CA GLU A 201 -3.89 -12.23 -0.44
C GLU A 201 -5.16 -11.65 -1.12
N ILE A 202 -5.56 -12.17 -2.27
CA ILE A 202 -6.75 -11.69 -2.98
C ILE A 202 -8.00 -12.26 -2.30
N PRO A 203 -8.94 -11.44 -1.78
CA PRO A 203 -10.18 -11.97 -1.22
C PRO A 203 -10.98 -12.77 -2.25
N VAL A 204 -11.45 -13.96 -1.87
CA VAL A 204 -12.26 -14.85 -2.73
C VAL A 204 -13.51 -14.13 -3.26
N ALA A 205 -14.13 -13.29 -2.42
CA ALA A 205 -15.29 -12.49 -2.81
C ALA A 205 -15.01 -11.56 -4.01
N TRP A 206 -13.77 -11.10 -4.21
CA TRP A 206 -13.42 -10.30 -5.38
C TRP A 206 -13.39 -11.15 -6.65
N ILE A 207 -12.93 -12.41 -6.55
CA ILE A 207 -12.89 -13.36 -7.67
C ILE A 207 -14.32 -13.76 -8.07
N GLU A 208 -15.17 -14.09 -7.10
CA GLU A 208 -16.57 -14.48 -7.29
C GLU A 208 -17.40 -13.35 -7.92
N GLN A 209 -17.13 -12.10 -7.54
CA GLN A 209 -17.85 -10.93 -8.04
C GLN A 209 -17.27 -10.38 -9.37
N LEU A 210 -16.20 -10.97 -9.89
CA LEU A 210 -15.59 -10.55 -11.15
C LEU A 210 -16.30 -11.21 -12.34
N ALA A 211 -16.67 -10.40 -13.34
CA ALA A 211 -17.20 -10.87 -14.61
C ALA A 211 -16.15 -11.70 -15.37
N PRO A 212 -16.56 -12.61 -16.28
CA PRO A 212 -15.64 -13.26 -17.21
C PRO A 212 -14.79 -12.24 -17.98
N GLY A 213 -13.49 -12.49 -18.10
CA GLY A 213 -12.52 -11.55 -18.68
C GLY A 213 -12.29 -10.26 -17.88
N GLY A 214 -12.84 -10.17 -16.65
CA GLY A 214 -12.61 -9.06 -15.75
C GLY A 214 -11.20 -9.03 -15.18
N LYS A 215 -10.82 -7.90 -14.58
CA LYS A 215 -9.47 -7.70 -14.00
C LYS A 215 -9.52 -7.17 -12.56
N ILE A 216 -8.61 -7.64 -11.74
CA ILE A 216 -8.35 -7.15 -10.38
C ILE A 216 -6.99 -6.45 -10.37
N LEU A 217 -6.96 -5.18 -9.96
CA LEU A 217 -5.73 -4.48 -9.63
C LEU A 217 -5.66 -4.28 -8.11
N ALA A 218 -4.69 -4.89 -7.46
CA ALA A 218 -4.57 -4.85 -6.01
C ALA A 218 -3.11 -4.79 -5.57
N ASN A 219 -2.85 -4.21 -4.40
CA ASN A 219 -1.53 -4.29 -3.76
C ASN A 219 -1.52 -5.51 -2.82
N VAL A 220 -0.69 -6.51 -3.13
CA VAL A 220 -0.49 -7.67 -2.26
C VAL A 220 0.81 -7.48 -1.51
N ARG A 221 0.73 -7.50 -0.17
CA ARG A 221 1.88 -7.21 0.68
C ARG A 221 1.84 -8.01 1.97
N GLY A 222 3.01 -8.19 2.58
CA GLY A 222 3.15 -8.68 3.95
C GLY A 222 3.46 -7.55 4.94
N ASP A 223 3.63 -7.94 6.21
CA ASP A 223 4.04 -7.05 7.31
C ASP A 223 5.49 -6.53 7.17
N LEU A 224 6.26 -7.05 6.22
CA LEU A 224 7.62 -6.58 5.91
C LEU A 224 7.70 -5.42 4.90
N PHE A 225 6.55 -4.89 4.47
CA PHE A 225 6.45 -3.76 3.53
C PHE A 225 7.00 -4.03 2.12
N GLY A 226 7.35 -5.28 1.79
CA GLY A 226 7.82 -5.69 0.46
C GLY A 226 6.71 -5.98 -0.54
N GLY A 227 5.59 -5.25 -0.53
CA GLY A 227 4.48 -5.50 -1.44
C GLY A 227 4.51 -4.66 -2.71
N THR A 228 3.85 -5.14 -3.76
CA THR A 228 3.64 -4.37 -4.99
C THR A 228 2.24 -4.63 -5.56
N LEU A 229 1.88 -3.85 -6.57
CA LEU A 229 0.62 -4.01 -7.30
C LEU A 229 0.66 -5.25 -8.20
N CYS A 230 -0.41 -6.03 -8.26
CA CYS A 230 -0.64 -7.07 -9.25
C CYS A 230 -1.87 -6.75 -10.10
N LEU A 231 -1.81 -7.12 -11.38
CA LEU A 231 -2.95 -7.06 -12.30
C LEU A 231 -3.33 -8.48 -12.69
N LEU A 232 -4.46 -8.96 -12.17
CA LEU A 232 -4.92 -10.32 -12.37
C LEU A 232 -6.12 -10.32 -13.29
N ALA A 233 -6.13 -11.18 -14.30
CA ALA A 233 -7.27 -11.41 -15.16
C ALA A 233 -7.96 -12.72 -14.77
N LYS A 234 -9.30 -12.70 -14.72
CA LYS A 234 -10.08 -13.93 -14.55
C LYS A 234 -10.01 -14.74 -15.84
N LYS A 235 -9.62 -16.00 -15.73
CA LYS A 235 -9.69 -16.95 -16.85
C LYS A 235 -11.16 -17.28 -17.13
N ASP A 236 -11.48 -17.53 -18.39
CA ASP A 236 -12.83 -17.96 -18.73
C ASP A 236 -13.10 -19.36 -18.14
N GLU A 237 -14.34 -19.60 -17.71
CA GLU A 237 -14.86 -20.88 -17.17
C GLU A 237 -14.42 -21.30 -15.76
N ASP A 238 -13.30 -20.78 -15.23
CA ASP A 238 -12.80 -21.09 -13.88
C ASP A 238 -12.85 -19.86 -12.94
N ASP A 239 -13.15 -20.05 -11.65
CA ASP A 239 -12.97 -19.04 -10.59
C ASP A 239 -11.47 -18.88 -10.22
N GLU A 240 -10.64 -18.71 -11.25
CA GLU A 240 -9.20 -18.48 -11.18
C GLU A 240 -8.85 -17.11 -11.76
N VAL A 241 -8.06 -16.34 -11.03
CA VAL A 241 -7.42 -15.13 -11.51
C VAL A 241 -5.90 -15.33 -11.57
N VAL A 242 -5.30 -14.90 -12.68
CA VAL A 242 -3.85 -14.97 -12.88
C VAL A 242 -3.31 -13.68 -13.45
N GLY A 243 -2.10 -13.30 -13.06
CA GLY A 243 -1.38 -12.24 -13.75
C GLY A 243 -0.10 -11.80 -13.05
N PRO A 244 0.64 -10.88 -13.67
CA PRO A 244 1.91 -10.42 -13.16
C PRO A 244 1.73 -9.41 -12.02
N PHE A 245 2.77 -9.32 -11.19
CA PHE A 245 3.03 -8.12 -10.44
C PHE A 245 3.55 -7.04 -11.40
N LEU A 246 3.25 -5.79 -11.10
CA LEU A 246 3.63 -4.65 -11.91
C LEU A 246 4.85 -3.95 -11.29
N PRO A 247 5.70 -3.32 -12.10
CA PRO A 247 6.78 -2.44 -11.62
C PRO A 247 6.21 -1.09 -11.15
N LEU A 248 5.02 -1.11 -10.57
CA LEU A 248 4.32 0.02 -10.01
C LEU A 248 4.44 -0.10 -8.49
N GLY A 249 5.55 0.40 -7.95
CA GLY A 249 5.74 0.48 -6.50
C GLY A 249 4.58 1.23 -5.84
N GLY A 250 4.32 0.97 -4.56
CA GLY A 250 3.24 1.64 -3.85
C GLY A 250 3.03 1.05 -2.46
N HIS A 251 3.09 1.91 -1.44
CA HIS A 251 2.81 1.52 -0.07
C HIS A 251 1.37 1.92 0.28
N PHE A 252 0.49 0.92 0.29
CA PHE A 252 -0.90 1.12 0.68
C PHE A 252 -1.10 0.76 2.15
N MET A 253 -2.07 1.45 2.77
CA MET A 253 -2.62 1.07 4.06
C MET A 253 -3.35 -0.26 3.91
N TRP A 254 -3.37 -1.09 4.95
CA TRP A 254 -4.11 -2.35 4.94
C TRP A 254 -5.63 -2.12 4.75
N VAL A 255 -6.28 -3.03 4.01
CA VAL A 255 -7.71 -3.29 4.19
C VAL A 255 -7.91 -3.72 5.63
N ARG A 256 -8.94 -3.17 6.28
CA ARG A 256 -9.22 -3.43 7.69
C ARG A 256 -10.58 -4.11 7.81
N PRO A 257 -10.69 -5.19 8.59
CA PRO A 257 -11.99 -5.80 8.86
C PRO A 257 -12.88 -4.85 9.67
N HIS A 258 -12.28 -4.04 10.54
CA HIS A 258 -12.97 -3.08 11.40
C HIS A 258 -12.20 -1.76 11.54
N ILE A 259 -12.93 -0.67 11.79
CA ILE A 259 -12.37 0.69 11.93
C ILE A 259 -11.44 0.84 13.15
N GLU A 260 -11.64 -0.01 14.16
CA GLU A 260 -10.87 -0.01 15.42
C GLU A 260 -9.68 -0.95 15.39
N ASP A 261 -9.52 -1.78 14.35
CA ASP A 261 -8.38 -2.69 14.23
C ASP A 261 -7.11 -1.82 14.16
N PRO A 262 -6.28 -1.80 15.21
CA PRO A 262 -5.05 -1.03 15.17
C PRO A 262 -4.23 -1.68 14.06
N HIS A 263 -4.01 -0.97 12.94
CA HIS A 263 -3.04 -1.35 11.92
C HIS A 263 -1.85 -1.98 12.63
N ARG A 264 -1.69 -3.31 12.58
CA ARG A 264 -0.76 -4.09 13.43
C ARG A 264 0.59 -3.39 13.44
N PRO A 265 0.85 -2.48 14.39
CA PRO A 265 1.89 -1.51 14.14
C PRO A 265 3.10 -2.12 14.75
N HIS A 266 3.97 -2.72 13.91
CA HIS A 266 5.30 -3.20 14.26
C HIS A 266 5.41 -3.50 15.74
N GLU A 267 4.58 -4.41 16.26
CA GLU A 267 4.62 -4.66 17.68
C GLU A 267 5.98 -5.33 17.89
N ILE A 268 6.90 -4.57 18.47
CA ILE A 268 8.05 -5.13 19.15
C ILE A 268 7.40 -5.93 20.27
N ILE A 269 7.03 -7.18 19.99
CA ILE A 269 6.44 -8.09 20.96
C ILE A 269 7.44 -8.11 22.13
N PRO A 270 7.09 -7.51 23.29
CA PRO A 270 7.94 -7.64 24.46
C PRO A 270 8.07 -9.13 24.75
N PRO A 271 9.24 -9.63 25.19
CA PRO A 271 9.46 -11.07 25.37
C PRO A 271 8.36 -11.67 26.25
N GLY A 272 7.40 -12.33 25.60
CA GLY A 272 6.23 -12.92 26.22
C GLY A 272 6.39 -14.42 26.25
N GLY A 273 6.66 -14.97 27.45
CA GLY A 273 6.56 -16.40 27.74
C GLY A 273 7.79 -17.22 27.32
N ARG A 274 8.31 -18.01 28.28
CA ARG A 274 9.38 -19.02 28.20
C ARG A 274 10.10 -19.10 26.84
N SER A 275 10.94 -18.11 26.57
CA SER A 275 11.74 -18.07 25.36
C SER A 275 12.92 -19.03 25.46
N GLU A 276 13.18 -19.83 24.43
CA GLU A 276 14.49 -20.45 24.27
C GLU A 276 15.61 -19.42 24.47
N PRO A 277 16.76 -19.78 25.07
CA PRO A 277 17.86 -18.84 25.24
C PRO A 277 18.27 -18.22 23.90
N ALA A 278 18.49 -16.91 23.91
CA ALA A 278 18.96 -16.20 22.72
C ALA A 278 20.33 -16.76 22.30
N ARG A 279 20.48 -17.06 21.01
CA ARG A 279 21.75 -17.51 20.42
C ARG A 279 22.43 -16.32 19.77
N THR A 280 23.71 -16.13 20.07
CA THR A 280 24.54 -15.12 19.41
C THR A 280 25.48 -15.80 18.41
N THR A 281 25.50 -15.30 17.19
CA THR A 281 26.41 -15.71 16.10
C THR A 281 27.06 -14.49 15.47
N THR A 282 27.98 -14.70 14.53
CA THR A 282 28.51 -13.67 13.65
C THR A 282 28.17 -13.99 12.20
N SER A 283 27.93 -12.95 11.39
CA SER A 283 27.52 -13.08 9.99
C SER A 283 28.22 -12.05 9.10
N PRO A 284 28.83 -12.45 7.97
CA PRO A 284 29.36 -11.51 6.99
C PRO A 284 28.25 -10.84 6.14
N ASP A 285 27.06 -11.45 6.07
CA ASP A 285 26.00 -11.03 5.15
C ASP A 285 25.23 -9.79 5.65
N VAL A 286 25.42 -9.37 6.90
CA VAL A 286 24.74 -8.19 7.47
C VAL A 286 25.09 -6.90 6.72
N ALA A 287 26.35 -6.72 6.30
CA ALA A 287 26.76 -5.59 5.48
C ALA A 287 26.01 -5.58 4.15
N ARG A 288 25.89 -6.75 3.50
CA ARG A 288 25.14 -6.89 2.25
C ARG A 288 23.66 -6.57 2.43
N VAL A 289 23.04 -7.02 3.53
CA VAL A 289 21.66 -6.64 3.87
C VAL A 289 21.53 -5.12 4.03
N ALA A 290 22.52 -4.45 4.65
CA ALA A 290 22.50 -3.01 4.80
C ALA A 290 22.49 -2.24 3.46
N GLU A 291 23.11 -2.79 2.42
CA GLU A 291 23.12 -2.22 1.07
C GLU A 291 21.78 -2.40 0.34
N ILE A 292 21.11 -3.54 0.55
CA ILE A 292 19.94 -3.94 -0.25
C ILE A 292 18.62 -3.91 0.51
N ALA A 293 18.62 -3.58 1.80
CA ALA A 293 17.42 -3.62 2.63
C ALA A 293 16.28 -2.74 2.08
N ASP A 294 16.61 -1.72 1.29
CA ASP A 294 15.67 -0.80 0.68
C ASP A 294 15.38 -1.10 -0.80
N ASP A 295 15.91 -2.20 -1.35
CA ASP A 295 15.57 -2.71 -2.67
C ASP A 295 14.21 -3.43 -2.66
N ASP A 296 13.31 -3.02 -3.55
CA ASP A 296 11.95 -3.56 -3.63
C ASP A 296 11.92 -5.04 -3.99
N GLY A 297 12.81 -5.51 -4.88
CA GLY A 297 12.89 -6.91 -5.29
C GLY A 297 13.37 -7.80 -4.16
N PHE A 298 14.39 -7.36 -3.42
CA PHE A 298 14.85 -8.07 -2.23
C PHE A 298 13.78 -8.11 -1.13
N ARG A 299 13.14 -6.97 -0.83
CA ARG A 299 12.05 -6.91 0.18
C ARG A 299 10.86 -7.78 -0.22
N PHE A 300 10.51 -7.80 -1.50
CA PHE A 300 9.44 -8.63 -2.04
C PHE A 300 9.78 -10.12 -1.89
N LEU A 301 10.99 -10.55 -2.19
CA LEU A 301 11.36 -11.95 -1.95
C LEU A 301 11.44 -12.29 -0.45
N LEU A 302 11.95 -11.38 0.38
CA LEU A 302 12.07 -11.61 1.82
C LEU A 302 10.71 -11.81 2.48
N GLN A 303 9.68 -11.04 2.09
CA GLN A 303 8.35 -11.24 2.65
C GLN A 303 7.77 -12.62 2.30
N LEU A 304 8.07 -13.15 1.11
CA LEU A 304 7.61 -14.47 0.68
C LEU A 304 8.31 -15.61 1.44
N GLN A 305 9.52 -15.37 1.92
CA GLN A 305 10.32 -16.36 2.66
C GLN A 305 9.99 -16.41 4.16
N VAL A 306 9.36 -15.35 4.71
CA VAL A 306 9.09 -15.23 6.14
C VAL A 306 7.58 -15.16 6.40
N SER A 307 6.92 -16.33 6.38
CA SER A 307 5.50 -16.44 6.72
C SER A 307 5.22 -15.93 8.14
N GLY A 308 4.14 -15.17 8.30
CA GLY A 308 3.75 -14.60 9.59
C GLY A 308 4.75 -13.60 10.15
N ALA A 309 5.54 -12.95 9.29
CA ALA A 309 6.40 -11.86 9.69
C ALA A 309 5.59 -10.73 10.35
N ARG A 310 6.25 -9.91 11.18
CA ARG A 310 5.63 -8.78 11.89
C ARG A 310 6.37 -7.46 11.71
N ALA A 311 7.69 -7.53 11.57
CA ALA A 311 8.50 -6.36 11.33
C ALA A 311 9.81 -6.76 10.68
N PHE A 312 10.31 -5.89 9.80
CA PHE A 312 11.68 -5.85 9.34
C PHE A 312 12.05 -4.38 9.18
N HIS A 313 12.89 -3.86 10.08
CA HIS A 313 13.28 -2.46 10.05
C HIS A 313 14.73 -2.26 10.46
N ARG A 314 15.28 -1.16 9.97
CA ARG A 314 16.58 -0.61 10.34
C ARG A 314 16.37 0.42 11.43
N GLY A 315 17.19 0.38 12.48
CA GLY A 315 17.10 1.33 13.59
C GLY A 315 18.45 1.53 14.27
N THR A 316 18.45 2.27 15.37
CA THR A 316 19.63 2.51 16.20
C THR A 316 19.36 2.00 17.61
N ARG A 317 20.33 1.29 18.19
CA ARG A 317 20.24 0.79 19.56
C ARG A 317 21.56 0.99 20.29
N SER A 318 21.48 1.51 21.52
CA SER A 318 22.63 1.54 22.43
C SER A 318 23.01 0.11 22.81
N ASP A 319 24.20 -0.31 22.40
CA ASP A 319 24.81 -1.59 22.70
C ASP A 319 26.18 -1.36 23.32
N ARG A 320 26.38 -1.87 24.55
CA ARG A 320 27.63 -1.75 25.31
C ARG A 320 28.17 -0.30 25.42
N GLY A 321 27.26 0.67 25.51
CA GLY A 321 27.61 2.10 25.62
C GLY A 321 27.93 2.78 24.29
N THR A 322 27.70 2.10 23.16
CA THR A 322 27.82 2.67 21.81
C THR A 322 26.50 2.53 21.07
N ASP A 323 26.01 3.60 20.46
CA ASP A 323 24.87 3.51 19.56
C ASP A 323 25.29 2.81 18.28
N ARG A 324 24.55 1.76 17.92
CA ARG A 324 24.82 0.93 16.75
C ARG A 324 23.60 0.83 15.89
N GLU A 325 23.83 0.79 14.59
CA GLU A 325 22.79 0.42 13.64
C GLU A 325 22.43 -1.06 13.82
N VAL A 326 21.13 -1.35 13.80
CA VAL A 326 20.59 -2.69 14.01
C VAL A 326 19.45 -2.95 13.04
N PHE A 327 19.45 -4.13 12.45
CA PHE A 327 18.27 -4.70 11.80
C PHE A 327 17.49 -5.54 12.78
N VAL A 328 16.19 -5.32 12.85
CA VAL A 328 15.27 -6.10 13.69
C VAL A 328 14.25 -6.78 12.80
N ILE A 329 14.16 -8.11 12.92
CA ILE A 329 13.11 -8.92 12.30
C ILE A 329 12.34 -9.70 13.37
N SER A 330 11.02 -9.76 13.24
CA SER A 330 10.14 -10.52 14.15
C SER A 330 9.00 -11.20 13.41
N ALA A 331 8.42 -12.23 14.03
CA ALA A 331 7.30 -12.97 13.49
C ALA A 331 6.28 -13.39 14.57
N ALA A 332 5.08 -13.79 14.14
CA ALA A 332 3.91 -14.04 14.97
C ALA A 332 4.07 -15.20 15.97
N ASP A 333 4.97 -16.14 15.70
CA ASP A 333 5.32 -17.25 16.58
C ASP A 333 6.31 -16.87 17.70
N GLY A 334 6.61 -15.58 17.84
CA GLY A 334 7.57 -15.04 18.81
C GLY A 334 9.03 -15.15 18.37
N SER A 335 9.31 -15.65 17.16
CA SER A 335 10.66 -15.65 16.60
C SER A 335 11.13 -14.23 16.35
N ARG A 336 12.39 -13.94 16.68
CA ARG A 336 13.04 -12.64 16.43
C ARG A 336 14.53 -12.75 16.19
N ALA A 337 15.06 -11.81 15.43
CA ALA A 337 16.49 -11.60 15.30
C ALA A 337 16.87 -10.12 15.29
N GLU A 338 18.03 -9.84 15.86
CA GLU A 338 18.68 -8.54 15.86
C GLU A 338 20.08 -8.70 15.27
N ALA A 339 20.38 -8.00 14.18
CA ALA A 339 21.69 -8.00 13.55
C ALA A 339 22.33 -6.61 13.70
N PHE A 340 23.43 -6.55 14.44
CA PHE A 340 24.15 -5.33 14.77
C PHE A 340 25.24 -5.09 13.72
N ILE A 341 25.20 -3.92 13.08
CA ILE A 341 26.28 -3.51 12.19
C ILE A 341 27.46 -3.07 13.05
N GLU A 342 28.62 -3.65 12.77
CA GLU A 342 29.87 -3.36 13.46
C GLU A 342 30.56 -2.19 12.72
N PRO A 343 31.26 -1.28 13.42
CA PRO A 343 31.93 -0.15 12.78
C PRO A 343 32.98 -0.55 11.73
N ASP A 344 33.53 -1.74 11.89
CA ASP A 344 34.46 -2.36 10.94
C ASP A 344 33.66 -3.26 9.99
N HIS A 345 33.35 -2.72 8.80
CA HIS A 345 32.53 -3.41 7.79
C HIS A 345 33.20 -4.65 7.21
N ASP A 346 34.51 -4.83 7.38
CA ASP A 346 35.25 -6.00 6.89
C ASP A 346 35.16 -7.21 7.86
N LYS A 347 34.51 -7.04 9.01
CA LYS A 347 34.34 -8.09 10.02
C LYS A 347 32.93 -8.65 10.05
N ALA A 348 32.85 -9.92 10.45
CA ALA A 348 31.57 -10.56 10.70
C ALA A 348 30.79 -9.82 11.80
N HIS A 349 29.54 -9.52 11.50
CA HIS A 349 28.64 -8.72 12.32
C HIS A 349 27.87 -9.56 13.31
N ARG A 350 27.59 -9.02 14.51
CA ARG A 350 26.93 -9.78 15.56
C ARG A 350 25.45 -9.93 15.29
N VAL A 351 24.95 -11.16 15.36
CA VAL A 351 23.53 -11.49 15.22
C VAL A 351 23.04 -12.19 16.48
N VAL A 352 21.91 -11.75 17.01
CA VAL A 352 21.24 -12.34 18.18
C VAL A 352 19.86 -12.81 17.76
N GLN A 353 19.58 -14.12 17.89
CA GLN A 353 18.30 -14.70 17.47
C GLN A 353 17.64 -15.48 18.61
N GLN A 354 16.32 -15.42 18.69
CA GLN A 354 15.52 -16.12 19.68
C GLN A 354 14.20 -16.62 19.09
N GLY A 355 13.68 -17.71 19.64
CA GLY A 355 12.39 -18.31 19.26
C GLY A 355 12.54 -19.54 18.38
N PRO A 356 11.42 -20.14 17.96
CA PRO A 356 11.40 -21.42 17.25
C PRO A 356 12.02 -21.37 15.85
N ARG A 357 12.09 -20.19 15.21
CA ARG A 357 12.76 -19.98 13.91
C ARG A 357 13.98 -19.08 14.04
N ARG A 358 15.01 -19.36 13.23
CA ARG A 358 16.19 -18.51 13.06
C ARG A 358 15.95 -17.56 11.89
N LEU A 359 15.23 -16.47 12.16
CA LEU A 359 14.78 -15.55 11.11
C LEU A 359 15.95 -14.89 10.36
N TRP A 360 17.08 -14.65 11.00
CA TRP A 360 18.25 -14.10 10.31
C TRP A 360 18.86 -15.09 9.33
N ASP A 361 18.86 -16.39 9.66
CA ASP A 361 19.33 -17.43 8.72
C ASP A 361 18.44 -17.43 7.46
N THR A 362 17.13 -17.16 7.62
CA THR A 362 16.21 -16.95 6.49
C THR A 362 16.53 -15.68 5.70
N VAL A 363 16.87 -14.57 6.35
CA VAL A 363 17.32 -13.33 5.68
C VAL A 363 18.55 -13.62 4.82
N GLU A 364 19.57 -14.26 5.37
CA GLU A 364 20.80 -14.61 4.64
C GLU A 364 20.54 -15.58 3.48
N ALA A 365 19.69 -16.59 3.71
CA ALA A 365 19.26 -17.51 2.65
C ALA A 365 18.53 -16.75 1.53
N THR A 366 17.73 -15.73 1.88
CA THR A 366 17.06 -14.86 0.93
C THR A 366 18.05 -14.03 0.12
N VAL A 367 19.09 -13.47 0.74
CA VAL A 367 20.16 -12.73 0.02
C VAL A 367 20.81 -13.63 -1.04
N ARG A 368 21.17 -14.86 -0.65
CA ARG A 368 21.78 -15.85 -1.55
C ARG A 368 20.83 -16.23 -2.69
N LEU A 369 19.57 -16.51 -2.37
CA LEU A 369 18.56 -16.86 -3.37
C LEU A 369 18.30 -15.71 -4.34
N TRP A 370 18.09 -14.49 -3.84
CA TRP A 370 17.87 -13.31 -4.66
C TRP A 370 19.03 -13.06 -5.62
N THR A 371 20.27 -13.17 -5.13
CA THR A 371 21.47 -13.05 -5.97
C THR A 371 21.56 -14.17 -7.00
N HIS A 372 21.28 -15.42 -6.60
CA HIS A 372 21.28 -16.57 -7.51
C HIS A 372 20.25 -16.44 -8.63
N LEU A 373 19.08 -15.86 -8.34
CA LEU A 373 18.00 -15.62 -9.31
C LEU A 373 18.25 -14.40 -10.22
N GLY A 374 19.42 -13.77 -10.12
CA GLY A 374 19.76 -12.59 -10.90
C GLY A 374 19.04 -11.33 -10.43
N GLN A 375 18.77 -11.21 -9.12
CA GLN A 375 18.18 -10.03 -8.49
C GLN A 375 16.83 -9.65 -9.12
N PRO A 376 15.84 -10.58 -9.13
CA PRO A 376 14.57 -10.33 -9.80
C PRO A 376 13.86 -9.11 -9.21
N ALA A 377 13.45 -8.21 -10.11
CA ALA A 377 12.53 -7.14 -9.81
C ALA A 377 11.09 -7.70 -9.64
N PRO A 378 10.18 -6.96 -8.98
CA PRO A 378 8.85 -7.45 -8.70
C PRO A 378 8.03 -7.85 -9.93
N ASP A 379 8.28 -7.27 -11.10
CA ASP A 379 7.58 -7.55 -12.37
C ASP A 379 7.91 -8.93 -12.98
N ARG A 380 8.95 -9.61 -12.50
CA ARG A 380 9.20 -11.02 -12.83
C ARG A 380 8.31 -11.99 -12.06
N TYR A 381 7.64 -11.51 -11.03
CA TYR A 381 6.71 -12.32 -10.25
C TYR A 381 5.30 -12.20 -10.82
N GLY A 382 4.48 -13.19 -10.53
CA GLY A 382 3.04 -13.08 -10.68
C GLY A 382 2.31 -13.90 -9.65
N LEU A 383 0.99 -13.90 -9.74
CA LEU A 383 0.12 -14.49 -8.74
C LEU A 383 -0.96 -15.29 -9.45
N VAL A 384 -1.25 -16.46 -8.89
CA VAL A 384 -2.45 -17.26 -9.20
C VAL A 384 -3.30 -17.27 -7.94
N ALA A 385 -4.59 -17.03 -8.08
CA ALA A 385 -5.54 -17.16 -6.99
C ALA A 385 -6.84 -17.82 -7.45
N THR A 386 -7.31 -18.76 -6.65
CA THR A 386 -8.63 -19.39 -6.75
C THR A 386 -9.40 -19.17 -5.43
N ASP A 387 -10.58 -19.78 -5.33
CA ASP A 387 -11.35 -19.89 -4.09
C ASP A 387 -10.64 -20.62 -2.94
N THR A 388 -9.65 -21.46 -3.26
CA THR A 388 -9.05 -22.43 -2.33
C THR A 388 -7.53 -22.35 -2.27
N THR A 389 -6.87 -21.83 -3.29
CA THR A 389 -5.41 -21.83 -3.40
C THR A 389 -4.91 -20.51 -3.96
N GLN A 390 -3.90 -19.93 -3.32
CA GLN A 390 -3.21 -18.74 -3.82
C GLN A 390 -1.70 -18.90 -3.66
N PHE A 391 -0.95 -18.55 -4.70
CA PHE A 391 0.51 -18.53 -4.64
C PHE A 391 1.11 -17.50 -5.58
N VAL A 392 2.26 -16.97 -5.15
CA VAL A 392 3.16 -16.16 -5.98
C VAL A 392 4.10 -17.10 -6.72
N TRP A 393 4.34 -16.84 -8.00
CA TRP A 393 5.32 -17.52 -8.83
C TRP A 393 6.39 -16.54 -9.33
N LEU A 394 7.56 -17.06 -9.71
CA LEU A 394 8.62 -16.30 -10.38
C LEU A 394 8.79 -16.82 -11.83
N ASP A 395 8.83 -15.90 -12.78
CA ASP A 395 8.95 -16.07 -14.24
C ASP A 395 7.82 -16.86 -14.93
N SER A 396 7.28 -17.92 -14.33
CA SER A 396 6.16 -18.70 -14.86
C SER A 396 5.31 -19.33 -13.75
N ASP A 397 3.99 -19.33 -13.95
CA ASP A 397 2.98 -20.03 -13.14
C ASP A 397 3.15 -21.55 -13.12
N THR A 398 3.81 -22.13 -14.14
CA THR A 398 4.19 -23.54 -14.20
C THR A 398 5.60 -23.83 -13.65
N GLY A 399 6.35 -22.79 -13.25
CA GLY A 399 7.72 -22.88 -12.77
C GLY A 399 7.88 -23.52 -11.40
N TRP A 400 9.15 -23.72 -11.01
CA TRP A 400 9.56 -24.34 -9.75
C TRP A 400 9.41 -23.45 -8.52
N TYR A 401 9.57 -22.14 -8.70
CA TYR A 401 9.55 -21.17 -7.61
C TYR A 401 8.12 -20.70 -7.34
N ARG A 402 7.55 -21.20 -6.24
CA ARG A 402 6.19 -20.86 -5.80
C ARG A 402 6.16 -20.63 -4.29
N TRP A 403 5.44 -19.61 -3.88
CA TRP A 403 5.25 -19.26 -2.47
C TRP A 403 3.76 -19.15 -2.16
N PRO A 404 3.23 -19.93 -1.20
CA PRO A 404 1.81 -19.89 -0.85
C PRO A 404 1.46 -18.56 -0.15
N LEU A 405 0.22 -18.13 -0.32
CA LEU A 405 -0.43 -17.04 0.41
C LEU A 405 -1.47 -17.62 1.40
N PRO A 406 -1.87 -16.89 2.47
CA PRO A 406 -1.52 -15.51 2.79
C PRO A 406 -0.11 -15.34 3.39
N LEU A 407 0.40 -14.10 3.36
CA LEU A 407 1.70 -13.73 3.93
C LEU A 407 1.72 -13.61 5.46
N VAL A 408 0.55 -13.58 6.13
CA VAL A 408 0.34 -13.11 7.52
C VAL A 408 0.15 -14.19 8.58
#